data_AF-A0A6J5H4H8-F1
#
_entry.id   AF-A0A6J5H4H8-F1
#
_cell.length_a   1.000
_cell.length_b   1.000
_cell.length_c   1.000
_cell.angle_alpha   90.00
_cell.angle_beta   90.00
_cell.angle_gamma   90.00
#
_symmetry.space_group_name_H-M   'P 1'
#
loop_
_entity.id
_entity.type
_entity.pdbx_description
1 polymer ?
#
loop_
_entity_poly.entity_id
_entity_poly.type
_entity_poly.pdbx_seq_one_letter_code
_entity_poly.pdbx_strand_id
1 'polypeptide(L)'
;MRLFRFLRYSRSNRFRPLIALRADVYRASVALSFHIMPKPPKIPQSVLVIIHTPALDVLLIERADHAGFWQSVTGSKDRLDEPLVETAVREVAEETGIVIGGAQVPGSALFDWQYSIEYEIYPEFRHRYAEGVIHNTEHWFSVQVPEQLEVTLAPREHTAFLWLPHEEAASRCFSSSNADAILQLPRRLAGRAVGVPAAGRGR
;
A
#
# COMPACT_ATOMS: atom_id res chain seq x y z
N MET A 1 0.13 -3.33 -68.45
CA MET A 1 0.67 -3.95 -69.69
C MET A 1 2.01 -4.60 -69.37
N ARG A 2 2.12 -5.94 -69.51
CA ARG A 2 3.35 -6.78 -69.69
C ARG A 2 4.42 -6.74 -68.56
N LEU A 3 5.17 -7.77 -68.18
CA LEU A 3 5.42 -9.16 -68.61
C LEU A 3 6.19 -9.80 -67.41
N PHE A 4 5.74 -10.89 -66.78
CA PHE A 4 6.12 -12.30 -67.03
C PHE A 4 7.62 -12.65 -67.16
N ARG A 5 7.98 -13.73 -66.41
CA ARG A 5 8.92 -14.85 -66.70
C ARG A 5 10.19 -14.88 -65.85
N PHE A 6 10.71 -16.02 -65.39
CA PHE A 6 10.31 -17.45 -65.29
C PHE A 6 11.47 -18.11 -64.52
N LEU A 7 11.24 -19.16 -63.74
CA LEU A 7 11.98 -20.42 -63.91
C LEU A 7 11.33 -21.56 -63.11
N ARG A 8 10.97 -22.60 -63.87
CA ARG A 8 10.62 -23.97 -63.47
C ARG A 8 11.85 -24.63 -62.83
N TYR A 9 11.84 -25.72 -62.07
CA TYR A 9 11.24 -27.05 -62.23
C TYR A 9 11.68 -27.82 -60.96
N SER A 10 10.90 -28.67 -60.30
CA SER A 10 10.83 -30.10 -60.61
C SER A 10 9.87 -30.83 -59.66
N ARG A 11 9.26 -31.89 -60.20
CA ARG A 11 8.29 -32.85 -59.64
C ARG A 11 8.90 -33.61 -58.45
N SER A 12 8.19 -34.26 -57.52
CA SER A 12 7.05 -35.19 -57.64
C SER A 12 6.61 -35.56 -56.20
N ASN A 13 5.33 -35.48 -55.85
CA ASN A 13 4.33 -36.57 -55.87
C ASN A 13 4.29 -37.41 -54.57
N ARG A 14 3.32 -37.16 -53.67
CA ARG A 14 2.17 -38.06 -53.39
C ARG A 14 1.47 -37.79 -52.04
N PHE A 15 0.15 -37.60 -52.16
CA PHE A 15 -0.97 -38.01 -51.28
C PHE A 15 -1.19 -37.38 -49.87
N ARG A 16 -2.43 -36.85 -49.74
CA ARG A 16 -3.24 -36.30 -48.63
C ARG A 16 -3.54 -37.31 -47.48
N PRO A 17 -4.28 -36.99 -46.37
CA PRO A 17 -5.01 -35.75 -45.99
C PRO A 17 -4.86 -35.25 -44.52
N LEU A 18 -5.49 -34.10 -44.29
CA LEU A 18 -5.96 -33.44 -43.04
C LEU A 18 -6.04 -34.29 -41.76
N ILE A 19 -5.43 -33.79 -40.68
CA ILE A 19 -6.03 -33.73 -39.34
C ILE A 19 -5.71 -32.36 -38.74
N ALA A 20 -6.76 -31.59 -38.44
CA ALA A 20 -6.69 -30.33 -37.72
C ALA A 20 -6.31 -30.60 -36.25
N LEU A 21 -5.16 -30.09 -35.80
CA LEU A 21 -4.78 -30.14 -34.40
C LEU A 21 -5.61 -29.09 -33.63
N ARG A 22 -6.61 -29.56 -32.87
CA ARG A 22 -7.29 -28.76 -31.86
C ARG A 22 -6.29 -28.43 -30.75
N ALA A 23 -6.28 -27.17 -30.33
CA ALA A 23 -5.61 -26.76 -29.11
C ALA A 23 -6.34 -27.39 -27.92
N ASP A 24 -5.75 -28.44 -27.35
CA ASP A 24 -6.23 -29.03 -26.10
C ASP A 24 -5.89 -28.09 -24.94
N VAL A 25 -6.96 -27.54 -24.38
CA VAL A 25 -6.99 -26.77 -23.15
C VAL A 25 -6.58 -27.70 -22.01
N TYR A 26 -5.41 -27.46 -21.40
CA TYR A 26 -5.07 -28.04 -20.11
C TYR A 26 -6.00 -27.45 -19.04
N ARG A 27 -7.10 -28.16 -18.76
CA ARG A 27 -7.97 -27.87 -17.62
C ARG A 27 -7.34 -28.49 -16.38
N ALA A 28 -6.57 -27.71 -15.64
CA ALA A 28 -6.15 -28.08 -14.29
C ALA A 28 -7.40 -28.13 -13.40
N SER A 29 -7.91 -29.33 -13.17
CA SER A 29 -8.96 -29.63 -12.20
C SER A 29 -8.32 -29.91 -10.85
N VAL A 30 -8.19 -28.87 -10.01
CA VAL A 30 -8.45 -28.94 -8.57
C VAL A 30 -8.87 -27.52 -8.16
N ALA A 31 -10.18 -27.29 -8.02
CA ALA A 31 -10.62 -26.14 -7.24
C ALA A 31 -10.27 -26.44 -5.79
N LEU A 32 -9.13 -25.93 -5.32
CA LEU A 32 -8.88 -25.84 -3.89
C LEU A 32 -9.99 -24.92 -3.37
N SER A 33 -11.00 -25.49 -2.72
CA SER A 33 -11.92 -24.71 -1.91
C SER A 33 -11.08 -24.06 -0.82
N PHE A 34 -10.56 -22.87 -1.08
CA PHE A 34 -10.08 -21.96 -0.05
C PHE A 34 -11.30 -21.67 0.81
N HIS A 35 -11.41 -22.41 1.91
CA HIS A 35 -12.25 -22.01 3.01
C HIS A 35 -11.69 -20.66 3.46
N ILE A 36 -12.33 -19.55 3.05
CA ILE A 36 -11.99 -18.22 3.51
C ILE A 36 -12.37 -18.22 4.99
N MET A 37 -11.42 -18.57 5.85
CA MET A 37 -11.60 -18.34 7.28
C MET A 37 -11.75 -16.82 7.44
N PRO A 38 -12.77 -16.34 8.17
CA PRO A 38 -12.91 -14.93 8.44
C PRO A 38 -11.62 -14.43 9.12
N LYS A 39 -11.08 -13.29 8.66
CA LYS A 39 -9.94 -12.64 9.31
C LYS A 39 -10.34 -12.40 10.78
N PRO A 40 -9.45 -12.65 11.75
CA PRO A 40 -9.75 -12.33 13.15
C PRO A 40 -10.17 -10.86 13.28
N PRO A 41 -11.04 -10.52 14.24
CA PRO A 41 -11.44 -9.14 14.46
C PRO A 41 -10.22 -8.24 14.67
N LYS A 42 -10.26 -7.04 14.10
CA LYS A 42 -9.23 -6.01 14.28
C LYS A 42 -9.11 -5.62 15.75
N ILE A 43 -7.89 -5.40 16.19
CA ILE A 43 -7.59 -4.77 17.48
C ILE A 43 -7.82 -3.25 17.33
N PRO A 44 -8.54 -2.57 18.26
CA PRO A 44 -8.85 -1.13 18.20
C PRO A 44 -7.64 -0.25 18.58
N GLN A 45 -6.46 -0.63 18.10
CA GLN A 45 -5.22 0.12 18.19
C GLN A 45 -4.60 0.09 16.80
N SER A 46 -4.53 1.25 16.17
CA SER A 46 -4.02 1.41 14.81
C SER A 46 -2.87 2.39 14.72
N VAL A 47 -2.20 2.36 13.59
CA VAL A 47 -1.25 3.37 13.15
C VAL A 47 -1.81 4.14 11.96
N LEU A 48 -1.43 5.41 11.85
CA LEU A 48 -1.52 6.22 10.65
C LEU A 48 -0.10 6.62 10.28
N VAL A 49 0.34 6.29 9.07
CA VAL A 49 1.71 6.58 8.61
C VAL A 49 1.69 7.49 7.39
N ILE A 50 2.11 8.74 7.57
CA ILE A 50 2.27 9.70 6.48
C ILE A 50 3.62 9.45 5.79
N ILE A 51 3.58 8.94 4.56
CA ILE A 51 4.77 8.77 3.73
C ILE A 51 4.97 10.06 2.93
N HIS A 52 6.13 10.69 3.06
CA HIS A 52 6.39 11.97 2.42
C HIS A 52 7.83 12.13 1.89
N THR A 53 7.99 12.98 0.87
CA THR A 53 9.32 13.42 0.40
C THR A 53 9.84 14.58 1.26
N PRO A 54 11.12 15.01 1.10
CA PRO A 54 11.62 16.22 1.73
C PRO A 54 10.92 17.51 1.26
N ALA A 55 10.32 17.47 0.05
CA ALA A 55 9.52 18.57 -0.50
C ALA A 55 8.09 18.60 0.05
N LEU A 56 7.73 17.67 0.95
CA LEU A 56 6.39 17.50 1.49
C LEU A 56 5.34 17.08 0.46
N ASP A 57 5.76 16.35 -0.58
CA ASP A 57 4.82 15.55 -1.36
C ASP A 57 4.44 14.32 -0.52
N VAL A 58 3.16 14.12 -0.30
CA VAL A 58 2.59 13.02 0.49
C VAL A 58 2.01 11.97 -0.43
N LEU A 59 2.30 10.71 -0.14
CA LEU A 59 1.65 9.58 -0.80
C LEU A 59 0.25 9.37 -0.21
N LEU A 60 -0.75 9.36 -1.09
CA LEU A 60 -2.09 8.86 -0.79
C LEU A 60 -2.38 7.60 -1.58
N ILE A 61 -3.18 6.73 -0.99
CA ILE A 61 -3.68 5.49 -1.56
C ILE A 61 -5.22 5.48 -1.50
N GLU A 62 -5.85 5.02 -2.57
CA GLU A 62 -7.31 4.94 -2.70
C GLU A 62 -7.80 3.59 -2.22
N ARG A 63 -8.79 3.57 -1.33
CA ARG A 63 -9.38 2.33 -0.81
C ARG A 63 -10.11 1.55 -1.91
N ALA A 64 -9.89 0.23 -1.96
CA ALA A 64 -10.55 -0.66 -2.90
C ALA A 64 -12.05 -0.89 -2.60
N ASP A 65 -12.48 -0.68 -1.35
CA ASP A 65 -13.88 -0.84 -0.94
C ASP A 65 -14.71 0.44 -1.09
N HIS A 66 -14.08 1.59 -1.37
CA HIS A 66 -14.77 2.86 -1.56
C HIS A 66 -14.00 3.78 -2.52
N ALA A 67 -14.44 3.84 -3.78
CA ALA A 67 -13.83 4.72 -4.78
C ALA A 67 -13.88 6.19 -4.35
N GLY A 68 -12.78 6.91 -4.53
CA GLY A 68 -12.61 8.30 -4.09
C GLY A 68 -12.23 8.47 -2.63
N PHE A 69 -12.14 7.40 -1.82
CA PHE A 69 -11.65 7.50 -0.45
C PHE A 69 -10.14 7.36 -0.43
N TRP A 70 -9.47 8.51 -0.41
CA TRP A 70 -8.02 8.62 -0.34
C TRP A 70 -7.56 8.77 1.10
N GLN A 71 -6.46 8.09 1.44
CA GLN A 71 -5.85 8.13 2.77
C GLN A 71 -4.34 7.90 2.69
N SER A 72 -3.63 8.16 3.77
CA SER A 72 -2.29 7.61 4.02
C SER A 72 -2.40 6.14 4.45
N VAL A 73 -1.25 5.48 4.68
CA VAL A 73 -1.21 4.10 5.16
C VAL A 73 -1.84 4.01 6.55
N THR A 74 -2.71 3.04 6.76
CA THR A 74 -3.34 2.79 8.07
C THR A 74 -3.47 1.31 8.35
N GLY A 75 -3.26 0.90 9.59
CA GLY A 75 -3.47 -0.49 9.92
C GLY A 75 -3.53 -0.78 11.40
N SER A 76 -4.16 -1.90 11.75
CA SER A 76 -4.33 -2.31 13.14
C SER A 76 -3.16 -3.16 13.58
N LYS A 77 -2.93 -3.19 14.89
CA LYS A 77 -2.08 -4.22 15.48
C LYS A 77 -2.62 -5.62 15.13
N ASP A 78 -1.72 -6.53 14.78
CA ASP A 78 -2.05 -7.94 14.57
C ASP A 78 -2.10 -8.71 15.88
N ARG A 79 -1.34 -8.24 16.88
CA ARG A 79 -1.27 -8.83 18.23
C ARG A 79 -1.30 -7.72 19.28
N LEU A 80 -1.89 -8.00 20.44
CA LEU A 80 -2.00 -7.02 21.53
C LEU A 80 -0.63 -6.52 22.03
N ASP A 81 0.40 -7.35 21.95
CA ASP A 81 1.77 -7.04 22.36
C ASP A 81 2.65 -6.52 21.21
N GLU A 82 2.14 -6.40 19.98
CA GLU A 82 2.89 -5.85 18.85
C GLU A 82 3.29 -4.39 19.13
N PRO A 83 4.58 -4.03 19.06
CA PRO A 83 5.00 -2.63 19.15
C PRO A 83 4.43 -1.82 17.97
N LEU A 84 3.96 -0.60 18.25
CA LEU A 84 3.36 0.27 17.22
C LEU A 84 4.33 0.59 16.07
N VAL A 85 5.62 0.66 16.35
CA VAL A 85 6.67 0.83 15.33
C VAL A 85 6.71 -0.37 14.38
N GLU A 86 6.57 -1.60 14.89
CA GLU A 86 6.51 -2.81 14.07
C GLU A 86 5.25 -2.82 13.20
N THR A 87 4.10 -2.44 13.77
CA THR A 87 2.85 -2.24 13.04
C THR A 87 3.03 -1.24 11.91
N ALA A 88 3.60 -0.06 12.17
CA ALA A 88 3.85 0.97 11.15
C ALA A 88 4.76 0.48 10.02
N VAL A 89 5.85 -0.21 10.35
CA VAL A 89 6.78 -0.76 9.35
C VAL A 89 6.10 -1.84 8.49
N ARG A 90 5.36 -2.74 9.12
CA ARG A 90 4.62 -3.82 8.44
C ARG A 90 3.58 -3.25 7.49
N GLU A 91 2.72 -2.35 7.96
CA GLU A 91 1.62 -1.79 7.16
C GLU A 91 2.14 -0.98 5.97
N VAL A 92 3.23 -0.21 6.14
CA VAL A 92 3.86 0.49 5.01
C VAL A 92 4.35 -0.50 3.96
N ALA A 93 5.00 -1.59 4.37
CA ALA A 93 5.47 -2.61 3.45
C ALA A 93 4.32 -3.36 2.76
N GLU A 94 3.29 -3.75 3.52
CA GLU A 94 2.13 -4.50 3.02
C GLU A 94 1.28 -3.67 2.04
N GLU A 95 0.99 -2.40 2.36
CA GLU A 95 0.09 -1.58 1.56
C GLU A 95 0.76 -0.90 0.36
N THR A 96 2.09 -0.66 0.41
CA THR A 96 2.79 0.14 -0.61
C THR A 96 4.04 -0.50 -1.21
N GLY A 97 4.53 -1.60 -0.62
CA GLY A 97 5.80 -2.22 -1.00
C GLY A 97 7.06 -1.47 -0.53
N ILE A 98 6.91 -0.32 0.13
CA ILE A 98 8.04 0.47 0.64
C ILE A 98 8.62 -0.20 1.88
N VAL A 99 9.92 -0.52 1.85
CA VAL A 99 10.60 -1.22 2.96
C VAL A 99 11.39 -0.23 3.82
N ILE A 100 10.89 0.01 5.04
CA ILE A 100 11.59 0.78 6.08
C ILE A 100 12.66 -0.11 6.73
N GLY A 101 13.85 0.44 6.97
CA GLY A 101 15.02 -0.30 7.44
C GLY A 101 15.93 -0.81 6.32
N GLY A 102 15.55 -0.58 5.05
CA GLY A 102 16.36 -0.89 3.89
C GLY A 102 17.38 0.20 3.53
N ALA A 103 18.11 -0.02 2.43
CA ALA A 103 19.11 0.93 1.94
C ALA A 103 18.50 2.27 1.47
N GLN A 104 17.29 2.23 0.87
CA GLN A 104 16.60 3.42 0.37
C GLN A 104 15.90 4.21 1.46
N VAL A 105 15.28 3.51 2.43
CA VAL A 105 14.52 4.12 3.53
C VAL A 105 15.05 3.55 4.84
N PRO A 106 16.05 4.20 5.48
CA PRO A 106 16.62 3.71 6.72
C PRO A 106 15.58 3.73 7.85
N GLY A 107 15.75 2.89 8.88
CA GLY A 107 14.81 2.86 10.01
C GLY A 107 14.68 4.20 10.74
N SER A 108 15.74 5.02 10.72
CA SER A 108 15.72 6.39 11.26
C SER A 108 14.84 7.35 10.46
N ALA A 109 14.39 7.01 9.26
CA ALA A 109 13.45 7.82 8.48
C ALA A 109 12.04 7.82 9.11
N LEU A 110 11.66 6.72 9.77
CA LEU A 110 10.41 6.63 10.50
C LEU A 110 10.47 7.54 11.74
N PHE A 111 9.42 8.31 11.93
CA PHE A 111 9.25 9.25 13.02
C PHE A 111 7.98 8.94 13.77
N ASP A 112 8.14 8.44 15.00
CA ASP A 112 7.05 8.37 15.97
C ASP A 112 6.75 9.79 16.47
N TRP A 113 5.53 10.27 16.24
CA TRP A 113 5.12 11.59 16.68
C TRP A 113 4.78 11.64 18.17
N GLN A 114 4.77 10.48 18.84
CA GLN A 114 4.34 10.27 20.22
C GLN A 114 2.97 10.93 20.48
N TYR A 115 2.10 10.82 19.48
CA TYR A 115 0.79 11.42 19.45
C TYR A 115 -0.23 10.39 19.00
N SER A 116 -1.39 10.42 19.65
CA SER A 116 -2.51 9.55 19.31
C SER A 116 -3.82 10.26 19.55
N ILE A 117 -4.83 9.82 18.82
CA ILE A 117 -6.22 10.22 19.01
C ILE A 117 -7.08 8.99 19.27
N GLU A 118 -8.26 9.21 19.85
CA GLU A 118 -9.34 8.23 19.86
C GLU A 118 -10.49 8.76 19.00
N TYR A 119 -11.06 7.90 18.16
CA TYR A 119 -12.22 8.25 17.35
C TYR A 119 -13.26 7.15 17.36
N GLU A 120 -14.51 7.52 17.08
CA GLU A 120 -15.59 6.57 16.85
C GLU A 120 -15.43 5.90 15.47
N ILE A 121 -15.37 4.58 15.45
CA ILE A 121 -15.25 3.79 14.22
C ILE A 121 -16.51 4.02 13.38
N TYR A 122 -16.34 4.41 12.11
CA TYR A 122 -17.45 4.58 11.17
C TYR A 122 -18.34 3.32 11.16
N PRO A 123 -19.68 3.47 11.18
CA PRO A 123 -20.61 2.34 11.25
C PRO A 123 -20.33 1.23 10.23
N GLU A 124 -19.98 1.60 8.99
CA GLU A 124 -19.64 0.66 7.92
C GLU A 124 -18.42 -0.20 8.20
N PHE A 125 -17.50 0.22 9.08
CA PHE A 125 -16.27 -0.50 9.41
C PHE A 125 -16.32 -1.28 10.73
N ARG A 126 -17.36 -1.10 11.56
CA ARG A 126 -17.47 -1.76 12.89
C ARG A 126 -17.51 -3.28 12.81
N HIS A 127 -18.05 -3.84 11.73
CA HIS A 127 -18.13 -5.28 11.51
C HIS A 127 -16.74 -5.97 11.43
N ARG A 128 -15.66 -5.19 11.26
CA ARG A 128 -14.27 -5.69 11.27
C ARG A 128 -13.70 -5.85 12.68
N TYR A 129 -14.37 -5.33 13.70
CA TYR A 129 -13.92 -5.33 15.10
C TYR A 129 -14.77 -6.30 15.93
N ALA A 130 -14.34 -6.59 17.16
CA ALA A 130 -15.11 -7.42 18.08
C ALA A 130 -16.45 -6.75 18.45
N GLU A 131 -17.44 -7.55 18.84
CA GLU A 131 -18.77 -7.04 19.22
C GLU A 131 -18.67 -5.99 20.34
N GLY A 132 -19.39 -4.87 20.17
CA GLY A 132 -19.39 -3.75 21.10
C GLY A 132 -18.22 -2.76 20.95
N VAL A 133 -17.21 -3.06 20.13
CA VAL A 133 -16.10 -2.14 19.87
C VAL A 133 -16.57 -1.04 18.92
N ILE A 134 -16.59 0.20 19.43
CA ILE A 134 -17.02 1.39 18.68
C ILE A 134 -15.96 2.49 18.62
N HIS A 135 -14.86 2.38 19.35
CA HIS A 135 -13.75 3.34 19.32
C HIS A 135 -12.45 2.65 18.88
N ASN A 136 -11.58 3.41 18.23
CA ASN A 136 -10.22 3.01 17.89
C ASN A 136 -9.23 4.09 18.34
N THR A 137 -8.12 3.68 18.96
CA THR A 137 -6.98 4.56 19.23
C THR A 137 -6.02 4.50 18.05
N GLU A 138 -5.72 5.64 17.43
CA GLU A 138 -4.82 5.75 16.28
C GLU A 138 -3.56 6.52 16.66
N HIS A 139 -2.40 5.90 16.42
CA HIS A 139 -1.08 6.44 16.71
C HIS A 139 -0.42 6.97 15.43
N TRP A 140 0.10 8.18 15.48
CA TRP A 140 0.57 8.86 14.28
C TRP A 140 2.08 8.75 14.09
N PHE A 141 2.46 8.43 12.86
CA PHE A 141 3.83 8.35 12.40
C PHE A 141 3.97 9.12 11.08
N SER A 142 5.21 9.49 10.76
CA SER A 142 5.58 9.83 9.40
C SER A 142 6.86 9.13 9.00
N VAL A 143 7.05 8.89 7.70
CA VAL A 143 8.31 8.39 7.16
C VAL A 143 8.74 9.24 5.97
N GLN A 144 9.97 9.75 6.05
CA GLN A 144 10.56 10.53 4.97
C GLN A 144 11.28 9.61 3.98
N VAL A 145 10.75 9.47 2.77
CA VAL A 145 11.42 8.81 1.64
C VAL A 145 12.35 9.79 0.92
N PRO A 146 13.40 9.33 0.21
CA PRO A 146 14.34 10.26 -0.45
C PRO A 146 13.70 11.05 -1.59
N GLU A 147 12.75 10.44 -2.29
CA GLU A 147 12.00 10.97 -3.43
C GLU A 147 10.68 10.21 -3.56
N GLN A 148 9.87 10.53 -4.57
CA GLN A 148 8.65 9.77 -4.86
C GLN A 148 9.04 8.37 -5.36
N LEU A 149 8.88 7.37 -4.50
CA LEU A 149 9.24 5.97 -4.81
C LEU A 149 8.16 5.30 -5.66
N GLU A 150 8.55 4.23 -6.37
CA GLU A 150 7.57 3.31 -6.96
C GLU A 150 6.75 2.63 -5.86
N VAL A 151 5.45 2.51 -6.10
CA VAL A 151 4.48 1.96 -5.15
C VAL A 151 3.87 0.70 -5.74
N THR A 152 3.92 -0.39 -4.95
CA THR A 152 3.20 -1.63 -5.25
C THR A 152 2.06 -1.78 -4.26
N LEU A 153 0.83 -1.49 -4.71
CA LEU A 153 -0.34 -1.54 -3.85
C LEU A 153 -0.75 -2.97 -3.52
N ALA A 154 -1.23 -3.19 -2.30
CA ALA A 154 -2.02 -4.37 -1.96
C ALA A 154 -3.35 -4.35 -2.75
N PRO A 155 -3.51 -5.18 -3.80
CA PRO A 155 -4.60 -5.01 -4.78
C PRO A 155 -5.99 -5.36 -4.23
N ARG A 156 -6.06 -5.97 -3.05
CA ARG A 156 -7.33 -6.23 -2.34
C ARG A 156 -7.76 -5.08 -1.44
N GLU A 157 -6.83 -4.18 -1.12
CA GLU A 157 -7.04 -3.11 -0.14
C GLU A 157 -7.06 -1.75 -0.83
N HIS A 158 -6.31 -1.58 -1.92
CA HIS A 158 -6.14 -0.30 -2.60
C HIS A 158 -6.15 -0.43 -4.13
N THR A 159 -6.66 0.60 -4.81
CA THR A 159 -6.87 0.63 -6.28
C THR A 159 -5.97 1.59 -7.03
N ALA A 160 -5.55 2.68 -6.39
CA ALA A 160 -4.72 3.72 -6.99
C ALA A 160 -3.87 4.44 -5.95
N PHE A 161 -2.83 5.14 -6.40
CA PHE A 161 -1.99 5.98 -5.55
C PHE A 161 -1.66 7.31 -6.23
N LEU A 162 -1.36 8.34 -5.45
CA LEU A 162 -0.97 9.67 -5.91
C LEU A 162 0.07 10.27 -4.96
N TRP A 163 1.03 11.01 -5.50
CA TRP A 163 1.89 11.91 -4.74
C TRP A 163 1.38 13.34 -4.93
N LEU A 164 1.10 14.05 -3.84
CA LEU A 164 0.53 15.40 -3.86
C LEU A 164 1.23 16.31 -2.84
N PRO A 165 1.37 17.62 -3.10
CA PRO A 165 1.76 18.58 -2.07
C PRO A 165 0.89 18.43 -0.82
N HIS A 166 1.47 18.48 0.39
CA HIS A 166 0.77 18.11 1.62
C HIS A 166 -0.59 18.82 1.84
N GLU A 167 -0.75 20.10 1.48
CA GLU A 167 -2.04 20.81 1.61
C GLU A 167 -3.11 20.23 0.67
N GLU A 168 -2.72 19.86 -0.56
CA GLU A 168 -3.61 19.18 -1.51
C GLU A 168 -3.92 17.75 -1.05
N ALA A 169 -2.93 17.04 -0.51
CA ALA A 169 -3.11 15.70 0.04
C ALA A 169 -4.10 15.71 1.21
N ALA A 170 -3.96 16.66 2.14
CA ALA A 170 -4.91 16.83 3.24
C ALA A 170 -6.33 17.09 2.74
N SER A 171 -6.47 17.96 1.73
CA SER A 171 -7.77 18.29 1.12
C SER A 171 -8.41 17.11 0.38
N ARG A 172 -7.60 16.12 -0.03
CA ARG A 172 -8.06 14.92 -0.74
C ARG A 172 -8.48 13.78 0.19
N CYS A 173 -8.03 13.81 1.46
CA CYS A 173 -8.32 12.75 2.42
C CYS A 173 -9.81 12.69 2.77
N PHE A 174 -10.37 11.48 2.82
CA PHE A 174 -11.76 11.30 3.27
C PHE A 174 -11.89 11.40 4.80
N SER A 175 -10.83 11.01 5.53
CA SER A 175 -10.79 11.07 6.99
C SER A 175 -10.24 12.41 7.46
N SER A 176 -10.96 13.06 8.38
CA SER A 176 -10.51 14.32 9.00
C SER A 176 -9.25 14.14 9.83
N SER A 177 -9.11 13.02 10.55
CA SER A 177 -7.90 12.75 11.33
C SER A 177 -6.66 12.67 10.45
N ASN A 178 -6.79 12.04 9.29
CA ASN A 178 -5.70 11.92 8.33
C ASN A 178 -5.33 13.29 7.74
N ALA A 179 -6.32 14.11 7.37
CA ALA A 179 -6.10 15.46 6.88
C ALA A 179 -5.39 16.32 7.94
N ASP A 180 -5.84 16.27 9.19
CA ASP A 180 -5.23 16.99 10.31
C ASP A 180 -3.77 16.57 10.54
N ALA A 181 -3.49 15.26 10.46
CA ALA A 181 -2.14 14.75 10.57
C ALA A 181 -1.25 15.31 9.45
N ILE A 182 -1.70 15.26 8.19
CA ILE A 182 -0.94 15.79 7.05
C ILE A 182 -0.66 17.30 7.20
N LEU A 183 -1.64 18.10 7.64
CA LEU A 183 -1.46 19.54 7.87
C LEU A 183 -0.48 19.85 9.01
N GLN A 184 -0.29 18.94 9.96
CA GLN A 184 0.70 19.09 11.03
C GLN A 184 2.13 18.75 10.58
N LEU A 185 2.30 18.04 9.45
CA LEU A 185 3.58 17.51 8.99
C LEU A 185 4.72 18.55 8.98
N PRO A 186 4.58 19.77 8.41
CA PRO A 186 5.67 20.74 8.39
C PRO A 186 6.14 21.13 9.80
N ARG A 187 5.20 21.35 10.73
CA ARG A 187 5.50 21.74 12.12
C ARG A 187 6.14 20.60 12.90
N ARG A 188 5.68 19.36 12.68
CA ARG A 188 6.22 18.15 13.33
C ARG A 188 7.67 17.91 12.91
N LEU A 189 7.99 18.05 11.62
CA LEU A 189 9.35 17.91 11.10
C LEU A 189 10.28 19.04 11.60
N ALA A 190 9.79 20.29 11.66
CA ALA A 190 10.54 21.40 12.24
C ALA A 190 10.88 21.13 13.73
N GLY A 191 9.92 20.63 14.52
CA GLY A 191 10.14 20.23 15.91
C GLY A 191 11.16 19.10 16.06
N ARG A 192 11.15 18.12 15.14
CA ARG A 192 12.12 17.02 15.10
C ARG A 192 13.55 17.51 14.91
N ALA A 193 13.76 18.46 13.99
CA ALA A 193 15.08 19.01 13.69
C ALA A 193 15.69 19.80 14.86
N VAL A 194 14.85 20.48 15.64
CA VAL A 194 15.27 21.24 16.83
C VAL A 194 15.62 20.30 18.01
N GLY A 195 15.10 19.07 18.01
CA GLY A 195 15.22 18.10 19.10
C GLY A 195 16.44 17.17 19.11
N VAL A 196 17.52 17.43 18.35
CA VAL A 196 18.70 16.53 18.30
C VAL A 196 19.98 17.23 18.77
N PRO A 197 20.67 16.66 19.77
CA PRO A 197 21.98 16.09 19.46
C PRO A 197 21.98 14.58 19.67
N ALA A 198 22.33 13.84 18.62
CA ALA A 198 22.72 12.45 18.72
C ALA A 198 24.18 12.41 19.23
N ALA A 199 24.35 12.56 20.55
CA ALA A 199 25.63 12.27 21.20
C ALA A 199 25.62 10.80 21.63
N GLY A 200 26.57 10.04 21.09
CA GLY A 200 26.68 8.60 21.25
C GLY A 200 26.73 8.13 22.71
N ARG A 201 26.24 6.92 22.94
CA ARG A 201 26.57 6.16 24.14
C ARG A 201 27.58 5.09 23.75
N GLY A 202 28.84 5.46 23.88
CA GLY A 202 29.88 4.50 24.21
C GLY A 202 29.92 4.33 25.72
N ARG A 203 29.71 3.09 26.18
CA ARG A 203 30.54 2.33 27.13
C ARG A 203 29.89 0.99 27.37
#